data_AF-G5RUC8-F1
#
_entry.id   AF-G5RUC8-F1
#
_cell.length_a   1.000
_cell.length_b   1.000
_cell.length_c   1.000
_cell.angle_alpha   90.00
_cell.angle_beta   90.00
_cell.angle_gamma   90.00
#
_symmetry.space_group_name_H-M   'P 1'
#
loop_
_entity.id
_entity.type
_entity.pdbx_description
1 polymer ?
#
loop_
_entity_poly.entity_id
_entity_poly.type
_entity_poly.pdbx_seq_one_letter_code
_entity_poly.pdbx_strand_id
1 'polypeptide(L)'
;MSISSWKWLFLINVPLGIIALILAIRFLPANIAHDTKPRFDLPSAVMNALTFGLLITALSGFAQGQSLTLIGAELLVLVVVGFFFVRRQLSLPVPLLPIDLLRIPLFSLSIGTSICSFCAQMLAMVSLPFYLQTVLGRSEVETGLLLTPWPLATMVMAPLAGYLIERLHAGLLGALGMVIMAAGLFALVMLPASPSDLNIIWPMILCGAGFGLFQSPNNHTIITSAPRERSGGAS
;
A
#
# COMPACT_ATOMS: atom_id res chain seq x y z
N MET A 1 -25.67 -24.26 3.45
CA MET A 1 -25.75 -24.13 4.92
C MET A 1 -24.73 -23.07 5.35
N SER A 2 -25.17 -21.86 5.69
CA SER A 2 -24.29 -20.80 6.20
C SER A 2 -23.98 -21.08 7.67
N ILE A 3 -22.77 -21.53 7.97
CA ILE A 3 -22.42 -22.05 9.30
C ILE A 3 -22.32 -20.93 10.36
N SER A 4 -22.34 -19.64 9.98
CA SER A 4 -22.57 -18.54 10.92
C SER A 4 -22.93 -17.22 10.22
N SER A 5 -23.54 -16.29 10.96
CA SER A 5 -23.80 -14.91 10.51
C SER A 5 -22.49 -14.19 10.19
N TRP A 6 -22.44 -13.42 9.10
CA TRP A 6 -21.33 -12.56 8.64
C TRP A 6 -20.63 -11.78 9.77
N LYS A 7 -21.37 -11.39 10.82
CA LYS A 7 -20.86 -10.69 12.00
C LYS A 7 -19.72 -11.44 12.71
N TRP A 8 -19.72 -12.77 12.69
CA TRP A 8 -18.68 -13.59 13.33
C TRP A 8 -17.31 -13.47 12.64
N LEU A 9 -17.27 -13.18 11.33
CA LEU A 9 -16.03 -12.89 10.61
C LEU A 9 -15.37 -11.59 11.09
N PHE A 10 -16.13 -10.65 11.66
CA PHE A 10 -15.59 -9.43 12.27
C PHE A 10 -15.25 -9.63 13.74
N LEU A 11 -16.06 -10.43 14.45
CA LEU A 11 -15.87 -10.71 15.86
C LEU A 11 -14.53 -11.40 16.15
N ILE A 12 -13.96 -12.14 15.19
CA ILE A 12 -12.63 -12.75 15.32
C ILE A 12 -11.50 -11.72 15.50
N ASN A 13 -11.67 -10.51 14.95
CA ASN A 13 -10.68 -9.43 15.07
C ASN A 13 -10.70 -8.77 16.46
N VAL A 14 -11.83 -8.81 17.16
CA VAL A 14 -11.99 -8.19 18.49
C VAL A 14 -11.04 -8.80 19.54
N PRO A 15 -10.99 -10.13 19.78
CA PRO A 15 -10.08 -10.71 20.76
C PRO A 15 -8.61 -10.51 20.36
N LEU A 16 -8.29 -10.60 19.06
CA LEU A 16 -6.94 -10.31 18.56
C LEU A 16 -6.55 -8.85 18.84
N GLY A 17 -7.45 -7.91 18.62
CA GLY A 17 -7.25 -6.49 18.91
C GLY A 17 -7.04 -6.21 20.41
N ILE A 18 -7.81 -6.88 21.27
CA ILE A 18 -7.64 -6.78 22.73
C ILE A 18 -6.26 -7.32 23.15
N ILE A 19 -5.85 -8.48 22.66
CA ILE A 19 -4.53 -9.06 22.96
C ILE A 19 -3.42 -8.13 22.49
N ALA A 20 -3.51 -7.61 21.26
CA ALA A 20 -2.53 -6.66 20.73
C ALA A 20 -2.45 -5.38 21.57
N LEU A 21 -3.58 -4.84 22.02
CA LEU A 21 -3.62 -3.66 22.89
C LEU A 21 -2.97 -3.93 24.25
N ILE A 22 -3.26 -5.07 24.87
CA ILE A 22 -2.66 -5.46 26.15
C ILE A 22 -1.14 -5.59 26.00
N LEU A 23 -0.67 -6.24 24.93
CA LEU A 23 0.76 -6.38 24.65
C LEU A 23 1.41 -5.01 24.40
N ALA A 24 0.77 -4.13 23.64
CA ALA A 24 1.28 -2.79 23.39
C ALA A 24 1.41 -1.98 24.69
N ILE A 25 0.38 -1.95 25.54
CA ILE A 25 0.44 -1.24 26.83
C ILE A 25 1.54 -1.83 27.75
N ARG A 26 1.77 -3.15 27.66
CA ARG A 26 2.71 -3.84 28.55
C ARG A 26 4.17 -3.75 28.12
N PHE A 27 4.44 -3.81 26.82
CA PHE A 27 5.79 -3.96 26.26
C PHE A 27 6.29 -2.75 25.48
N LEU A 28 5.41 -1.83 25.07
CA LEU A 28 5.84 -0.64 24.38
C LEU A 28 6.45 0.34 25.40
N PRO A 29 7.74 0.69 25.29
CA PRO A 29 8.34 1.66 26.19
C PRO A 29 7.60 2.99 26.04
N ALA A 30 7.38 3.68 27.16
CA ALA A 30 6.81 5.03 27.12
C ALA A 30 7.74 5.89 26.26
N ASN A 31 7.28 6.28 25.06
CA ASN A 31 7.99 7.24 24.24
C ASN A 31 8.07 8.53 25.05
N ILE A 32 9.25 8.80 25.61
CA ILE A 32 9.60 10.09 26.19
C ILE A 32 9.59 11.05 25.01
N ALA A 33 8.44 11.66 24.75
CA ALA A 33 8.30 12.66 23.71
C ALA A 33 9.31 13.76 24.01
N HIS A 34 10.34 13.90 23.16
CA HIS A 34 11.12 15.12 23.16
C HIS A 34 10.15 16.28 22.89
N ASP A 35 10.30 17.32 23.70
CA ASP A 35 9.37 18.39 23.98
C ASP A 35 9.20 19.40 22.82
N THR A 36 8.99 18.89 21.61
CA THR A 36 8.64 19.66 20.43
C THR A 36 7.26 19.22 20.00
N LYS A 37 6.21 19.73 20.63
CA LYS A 37 4.84 19.65 20.07
C LYS A 37 4.88 20.34 18.71
N PRO A 38 4.88 19.63 17.57
CA PRO A 38 4.74 20.30 16.29
C PRO A 38 3.34 20.90 16.30
N ARG A 39 3.23 22.22 16.16
CA ARG A 39 1.92 22.88 16.07
C ARG A 39 1.20 22.27 14.87
N PHE A 40 0.02 21.70 15.09
CA PHE A 40 -0.78 21.10 14.03
C PHE A 40 -1.06 22.14 12.94
N ASP A 41 -0.53 21.91 11.73
CA ASP A 41 -0.68 22.82 10.59
C ASP A 41 -2.04 22.58 9.91
N LEU A 42 -3.10 23.13 10.52
CA LEU A 42 -4.48 23.03 10.03
C LEU A 42 -4.62 23.46 8.55
N PRO A 43 -4.01 24.58 8.09
CA PRO A 43 -4.00 24.94 6.67
C PRO A 43 -3.47 23.82 5.77
N SER A 44 -2.32 23.23 6.11
CA SER A 44 -1.76 22.14 5.32
C SER A 44 -2.61 20.87 5.40
N ALA A 45 -3.25 20.59 6.53
CA ALA A 45 -4.19 19.47 6.64
C ALA A 45 -5.42 19.65 5.72
N VAL A 46 -6.00 20.86 5.67
CA VAL A 46 -7.12 21.16 4.78
C VAL A 46 -6.70 21.09 3.31
N MET A 47 -5.55 21.66 2.95
CA MET A 47 -5.03 21.59 1.58
C MET A 47 -4.72 20.16 1.16
N ASN A 48 -4.18 19.34 2.07
CA ASN A 48 -3.96 17.91 1.84
C ASN A 48 -5.28 17.17 1.59
N ALA A 49 -6.27 17.38 2.46
CA ALA A 49 -7.59 16.78 2.32
C ALA A 49 -8.28 17.17 1.01
N LEU A 50 -8.19 18.45 0.62
CA LEU A 50 -8.72 18.93 -0.67
C LEU A 50 -7.98 18.32 -1.85
N THR A 51 -6.65 18.27 -1.80
CA THR A 51 -5.83 17.71 -2.90
C THR A 51 -6.16 16.24 -3.14
N PHE A 52 -6.12 15.41 -2.09
CA PHE A 52 -6.43 13.98 -2.25
C PHE A 52 -7.92 13.72 -2.47
N GLY A 53 -8.79 14.49 -1.81
CA GLY A 53 -10.24 14.40 -1.98
C GLY A 53 -10.65 14.66 -3.43
N LEU A 54 -10.23 15.78 -4.01
CA LEU A 54 -10.54 16.14 -5.40
C LEU A 54 -9.93 15.15 -6.41
N LEU A 55 -8.72 14.64 -6.14
CA LEU A 55 -8.12 13.61 -6.98
C LEU A 55 -8.98 12.34 -6.99
N ILE A 56 -9.42 11.88 -5.83
CA ILE A 56 -10.24 10.67 -5.68
C ILE A 56 -11.63 10.88 -6.29
N THR A 57 -12.27 12.04 -6.07
CA THR A 57 -13.60 12.32 -6.63
C THR A 57 -13.56 12.45 -8.14
N ALA A 58 -12.55 13.13 -8.70
CA ALA A 58 -12.39 13.25 -10.15
C ALA A 58 -12.16 11.88 -10.82
N LEU A 59 -11.30 11.03 -10.25
CA LEU A 59 -11.05 9.68 -10.77
C LEU A 59 -12.30 8.79 -10.67
N SER A 60 -12.99 8.84 -9.53
CA SER A 60 -14.20 8.06 -9.29
C SER A 60 -15.36 8.53 -10.17
N GLY A 61 -15.51 9.85 -10.32
CA GLY A 61 -16.48 10.48 -11.19
C GLY A 61 -16.25 10.11 -12.65
N PHE A 62 -14.99 10.11 -13.10
CA PHE A 62 -14.63 9.62 -14.44
C PHE A 62 -15.01 8.15 -14.63
N ALA A 63 -14.67 7.28 -13.68
CA ALA A 63 -15.00 5.85 -13.76
C ALA A 63 -16.52 5.58 -13.75
N GLN A 64 -17.31 6.46 -13.12
CA GLN A 64 -18.77 6.37 -13.03
C GLN A 64 -19.50 7.10 -14.17
N GLY A 65 -18.77 7.70 -15.12
CA GLY A 65 -19.37 8.42 -16.25
C GLY A 65 -20.00 9.76 -15.89
N GLN A 66 -19.47 10.45 -14.87
CA GLN A 66 -19.91 11.81 -14.54
C GLN A 66 -19.59 12.83 -15.64
N SER A 67 -20.21 14.01 -15.54
CA SER A 67 -20.01 15.09 -16.49
C SER A 67 -18.55 15.53 -16.56
N LEU A 68 -18.01 15.56 -17.78
CA LEU A 68 -16.65 16.05 -18.07
C LEU A 68 -16.42 17.49 -17.59
N THR A 69 -17.46 18.33 -17.54
CA THR A 69 -17.36 19.69 -16.97
C THR A 69 -17.11 19.69 -15.48
N LEU A 70 -17.73 18.76 -14.75
CA LEU A 70 -17.58 18.64 -13.30
C LEU A 70 -16.19 18.09 -12.96
N ILE A 71 -15.77 17.04 -13.66
CA ILE A 71 -14.41 16.48 -13.57
C ILE A 71 -13.35 17.54 -13.93
N GLY A 72 -13.59 18.30 -15.00
CA GLY A 72 -12.69 19.38 -15.42
C GLY A 72 -12.57 20.48 -14.37
N ALA A 73 -13.67 20.85 -13.71
CA ALA A 73 -13.66 21.80 -12.61
C ALA A 73 -12.91 21.24 -11.38
N GLU A 74 -13.14 19.98 -11.00
CA GLU A 74 -12.42 19.31 -9.92
C GLU A 74 -10.91 19.25 -10.19
N LEU A 75 -10.51 18.90 -11.42
CA LEU A 75 -9.11 18.87 -11.83
C LEU A 75 -8.46 20.26 -11.82
N LEU A 76 -9.20 21.29 -12.21
CA LEU A 76 -8.70 22.67 -12.17
C LEU A 76 -8.46 23.11 -10.72
N VAL A 77 -9.43 22.88 -9.83
CA VAL A 77 -9.29 23.19 -8.39
C VAL A 77 -8.15 22.37 -7.78
N LEU A 78 -8.04 21.09 -8.13
CA LEU A 78 -6.95 20.21 -7.71
C LEU A 78 -5.58 20.79 -8.09
N VAL A 79 -5.39 21.21 -9.35
CA VAL A 79 -4.13 21.79 -9.82
C VAL A 79 -3.80 23.06 -9.05
N VAL A 80 -4.77 23.93 -8.82
CA VAL A 80 -4.58 25.18 -8.09
C VAL A 80 -4.22 24.91 -6.62
N VAL A 81 -5.03 24.13 -5.90
CA VAL A 81 -4.81 23.83 -4.47
C VAL A 81 -3.52 23.03 -4.29
N GLY A 82 -3.28 22.03 -5.14
CA GLY A 82 -2.08 21.22 -5.15
C GLY A 82 -0.82 22.07 -5.36
N PHE A 83 -0.83 23.00 -6.32
CA PHE A 83 0.31 23.89 -6.56
C PHE A 83 0.66 24.73 -5.32
N PHE A 84 -0.34 25.35 -4.68
CA PHE A 84 -0.11 26.11 -3.45
C PHE A 84 0.32 25.22 -2.30
N PHE A 85 -0.23 24.01 -2.20
CA PHE A 85 0.11 23.03 -1.17
C PHE A 85 1.58 22.62 -1.29
N VAL A 86 2.04 22.24 -2.49
CA VAL A 86 3.44 21.88 -2.75
C VAL A 86 4.38 23.03 -2.42
N ARG A 87 4.07 24.26 -2.86
CA ARG A 87 4.88 25.44 -2.54
C ARG A 87 5.00 25.69 -1.04
N ARG A 88 3.88 25.53 -0.31
CA ARG A 88 3.85 25.67 1.15
C ARG A 88 4.71 24.58 1.80
N GLN A 89 4.56 23.31 1.41
CA GLN A 89 5.34 22.19 1.95
C GLN A 89 6.85 22.41 1.77
N LEU A 90 7.29 22.86 0.59
CA LEU A 90 8.71 23.13 0.32
C LEU A 90 9.29 24.26 1.17
N SER A 91 8.45 25.14 1.74
CA SER A 91 8.88 26.27 2.56
C SER A 91 8.82 25.97 4.07
N LEU A 92 8.18 24.87 4.48
CA LEU A 92 7.98 24.54 5.89
C LEU A 92 9.24 23.86 6.48
N PRO A 93 9.63 24.20 7.73
CA PRO A 93 10.73 23.52 8.42
C PRO A 93 10.45 22.03 8.68
N VAL A 94 9.19 21.71 8.97
CA VAL A 94 8.66 20.35 9.20
C VAL A 94 7.46 20.15 8.28
N PRO A 95 7.66 19.74 7.03
CA PRO A 95 6.56 19.51 6.09
C PRO A 95 5.79 18.23 6.45
N LEU A 96 4.50 18.23 6.13
CA LEU A 96 3.62 17.04 6.19
C LEU A 96 3.93 16.04 5.08
N LEU A 97 4.33 16.52 3.90
CA LEU A 97 4.80 15.67 2.81
C LEU A 97 6.26 16.00 2.51
N PRO A 98 7.16 15.01 2.49
CA PRO A 98 8.59 15.22 2.20
C PRO A 98 8.83 15.38 0.70
N ILE A 99 8.19 16.38 0.08
CA ILE A 99 8.25 16.65 -1.37
C ILE A 99 9.67 17.06 -1.80
N ASP A 100 10.42 17.67 -0.90
CA ASP A 100 11.83 17.98 -1.08
C ASP A 100 12.69 16.73 -1.30
N LEU A 101 12.36 15.61 -0.63
CA LEU A 101 13.07 14.35 -0.80
C LEU A 101 12.83 13.70 -2.17
N LEU A 102 11.73 14.04 -2.86
CA LEU A 102 11.49 13.58 -4.24
C LEU A 102 12.56 14.08 -5.23
N ARG A 103 13.37 15.07 -4.86
CA ARG A 103 14.54 15.47 -5.66
C ARG A 103 15.67 14.44 -5.63
N ILE A 104 15.69 13.56 -4.63
CA ILE A 104 16.67 12.46 -4.52
C ILE A 104 16.19 11.34 -5.46
N PRO A 105 16.95 10.97 -6.51
CA PRO A 105 16.49 10.01 -7.51
C PRO A 105 16.11 8.65 -6.90
N LEU A 106 16.87 8.19 -5.91
CA LEU A 106 16.60 6.93 -5.21
C LEU A 106 15.27 6.98 -4.43
N PHE A 107 15.00 8.08 -3.72
CA PHE A 107 13.75 8.27 -3.00
C PHE A 107 12.56 8.34 -3.95
N SER A 108 12.68 9.12 -5.05
CA SER A 108 11.63 9.21 -6.07
C SER A 108 11.34 7.85 -6.72
N LEU A 109 12.38 7.07 -7.04
CA LEU A 109 12.22 5.72 -7.58
C LEU A 109 11.53 4.79 -6.58
N SER A 110 11.90 4.85 -5.30
CA SER A 110 11.27 4.06 -4.23
C SER A 110 9.79 4.40 -4.05
N ILE A 111 9.43 5.68 -4.09
CA ILE A 111 8.03 6.11 -4.03
C ILE A 111 7.26 5.70 -5.29
N GLY A 112 7.85 5.88 -6.48
CA GLY A 112 7.22 5.48 -7.75
C GLY A 112 6.96 3.97 -7.83
N THR A 113 7.93 3.15 -7.42
CA THR A 113 7.80 1.69 -7.38
C THR A 113 6.81 1.24 -6.30
N SER A 114 6.72 1.94 -5.15
CA SER A 114 5.66 1.73 -4.16
C SER A 114 4.28 1.99 -4.75
N ILE A 115 4.07 3.14 -5.38
CA ILE A 115 2.77 3.47 -5.98
C ILE A 115 2.38 2.40 -7.00
N CYS A 116 3.32 2.01 -7.88
CA CYS A 116 3.09 0.97 -8.87
C CYS A 116 2.73 -0.38 -8.24
N SER A 117 3.48 -0.84 -7.22
CA SER A 117 3.23 -2.13 -6.57
C SER A 117 1.91 -2.14 -5.81
N PHE A 118 1.58 -1.07 -5.07
CA PHE A 118 0.28 -0.95 -4.39
C PHE A 118 -0.88 -0.87 -5.39
N CYS A 119 -0.76 -0.11 -6.48
CA CYS A 119 -1.77 -0.08 -7.53
C CYS A 119 -1.98 -1.46 -8.15
N ALA A 120 -0.90 -2.16 -8.51
CA ALA A 120 -0.97 -3.51 -9.09
C ALA A 120 -1.58 -4.52 -8.11
N GLN A 121 -1.20 -4.46 -6.82
CA GLN A 121 -1.80 -5.29 -5.78
C GLN A 121 -3.29 -5.01 -5.60
N MET A 122 -3.69 -3.74 -5.48
CA MET A 122 -5.10 -3.38 -5.30
C MET A 122 -5.95 -3.80 -6.49
N LEU A 123 -5.47 -3.55 -7.72
CA LEU A 123 -6.14 -4.00 -8.94
C LEU A 123 -6.29 -5.52 -8.97
N ALA A 124 -5.26 -6.27 -8.59
CA ALA A 124 -5.32 -7.72 -8.52
C ALA A 124 -6.29 -8.21 -7.42
N MET A 125 -6.21 -7.65 -6.21
CA MET A 125 -7.09 -8.04 -5.09
C MET A 125 -8.55 -7.67 -5.31
N VAL A 126 -8.84 -6.65 -6.12
CA VAL A 126 -10.21 -6.35 -6.56
C VAL A 126 -10.62 -7.29 -7.69
N SER A 127 -9.80 -7.42 -8.75
CA SER A 127 -10.18 -8.16 -9.96
C SER A 127 -10.25 -9.68 -9.76
N LEU A 128 -9.35 -10.28 -8.97
CA LEU A 128 -9.27 -11.74 -8.81
C LEU A 128 -10.52 -12.35 -8.19
N PRO A 129 -11.09 -11.83 -7.07
CA PRO A 129 -12.34 -12.35 -6.53
C PRO A 129 -13.47 -12.36 -7.57
N PHE A 130 -13.62 -11.26 -8.32
CA PHE A 130 -14.63 -11.20 -9.38
C PHE A 130 -14.36 -12.24 -10.46
N TYR A 131 -13.12 -12.39 -10.91
CA TYR A 131 -12.75 -13.41 -11.89
C TYR A 131 -13.05 -14.84 -11.39
N LEU A 132 -12.62 -15.17 -10.18
CA LEU A 132 -12.83 -16.50 -9.58
C LEU A 132 -14.31 -16.83 -9.39
N GLN A 133 -15.13 -15.87 -8.96
CA GLN A 133 -16.56 -16.10 -8.70
C GLN A 133 -17.41 -16.04 -9.98
N THR A 134 -17.21 -15.02 -10.82
CA THR A 134 -18.09 -14.75 -11.97
C THR A 134 -17.69 -15.52 -13.22
N VAL A 135 -16.38 -15.74 -13.45
CA VAL A 135 -15.88 -16.44 -14.65
C VAL A 135 -15.63 -17.90 -14.35
N LEU A 136 -14.95 -18.23 -13.25
CA LEU A 136 -14.66 -19.62 -12.89
C LEU A 136 -15.76 -20.28 -12.04
N GLY A 137 -16.80 -19.53 -11.64
CA GLY A 137 -17.94 -20.07 -10.89
C GLY A 137 -17.58 -20.60 -9.50
N ARG A 138 -16.46 -20.18 -8.91
CA ARG A 138 -16.01 -20.64 -7.60
C ARG A 138 -16.89 -20.07 -6.50
N SER A 139 -17.07 -20.84 -5.43
CA SER A 139 -17.76 -20.37 -4.24
C SER A 139 -16.96 -19.27 -3.52
N GLU A 140 -17.64 -18.51 -2.66
CA GLU A 140 -17.01 -17.47 -1.82
C GLU A 140 -15.90 -18.05 -0.93
N VAL A 141 -16.14 -19.26 -0.37
CA VAL A 141 -15.18 -19.94 0.51
C VAL A 141 -13.94 -20.37 -0.27
N GLU A 142 -14.11 -20.99 -1.45
CA GLU A 142 -12.99 -21.39 -2.31
C GLU A 142 -12.21 -20.17 -2.78
N THR A 143 -12.89 -19.09 -3.15
CA THR A 143 -12.25 -17.83 -3.55
C THR A 143 -11.37 -17.29 -2.42
N GLY A 144 -11.89 -17.24 -1.18
CA GLY A 144 -11.09 -16.82 -0.02
C GLY A 144 -9.86 -17.70 0.21
N LEU A 145 -10.03 -19.02 0.11
CA LEU A 145 -8.91 -19.97 0.24
C LEU A 145 -7.87 -19.80 -0.87
N LEU A 146 -8.31 -19.60 -2.11
CA LEU A 146 -7.42 -19.38 -3.25
C LEU A 146 -6.66 -18.05 -3.16
N LEU A 147 -7.22 -17.03 -2.50
CA LEU A 147 -6.57 -15.74 -2.29
C LEU A 147 -5.59 -15.73 -1.11
N THR A 148 -5.74 -16.66 -0.17
CA THR A 148 -4.92 -16.79 1.06
C THR A 148 -3.40 -16.97 0.83
N PRO A 149 -2.91 -17.65 -0.23
CA PRO A 149 -1.49 -17.82 -0.46
C PRO A 149 -0.70 -16.52 -0.62
N TRP A 150 -1.32 -15.45 -1.15
CA TRP A 150 -0.66 -14.15 -1.30
C TRP A 150 -0.27 -13.52 0.04
N PRO A 151 -1.19 -13.26 1.00
CA PRO A 151 -0.82 -12.71 2.29
C PRO A 151 0.09 -13.66 3.09
N LEU A 152 -0.07 -14.98 2.97
CA LEU A 152 0.86 -15.94 3.61
C LEU A 152 2.29 -15.82 3.06
N ALA A 153 2.46 -15.79 1.74
CA ALA A 153 3.78 -15.61 1.13
C ALA A 153 4.39 -14.25 1.52
N THR A 154 3.56 -13.20 1.60
CA THR A 154 4.00 -11.87 2.06
C THR A 154 4.46 -11.91 3.52
N MET A 155 3.72 -12.59 4.40
CA MET A 155 4.02 -12.74 5.82
C MET A 155 5.37 -13.43 6.04
N VAL A 156 5.72 -14.42 5.21
CA VAL A 156 7.00 -15.14 5.30
C VAL A 156 8.13 -14.35 4.65
N MET A 157 7.90 -13.75 3.48
CA MET A 157 8.96 -13.05 2.75
C MET A 157 9.32 -11.69 3.34
N ALA A 158 8.40 -10.97 3.99
CA ALA A 158 8.71 -9.66 4.54
C ALA A 158 9.79 -9.68 5.65
N PRO A 159 9.74 -10.58 6.66
CA PRO A 159 10.84 -10.73 7.62
C PRO A 159 12.14 -11.24 6.97
N LEU A 160 12.04 -12.16 6.02
CA LEU A 160 13.21 -12.68 5.30
C LEU A 160 13.91 -11.55 4.53
N ALA A 161 13.15 -10.66 3.89
CA ALA A 161 13.68 -9.50 3.21
C ALA A 161 14.37 -8.52 4.17
N GLY A 162 13.78 -8.32 5.36
CA GLY A 162 14.38 -7.55 6.44
C GLY A 162 15.71 -8.15 6.93
N TYR A 163 15.83 -9.47 7.00
CA TYR A 163 17.10 -10.12 7.31
C TYR A 163 18.12 -10.01 6.16
N LEU A 164 17.67 -10.19 4.91
CA LEU A 164 18.53 -10.14 3.74
C LEU A 164 19.09 -8.74 3.47
N ILE A 165 18.40 -7.68 3.91
CA ILE A 165 18.88 -6.30 3.74
C ILE A 165 20.18 -6.01 4.51
N GLU A 166 20.47 -6.78 5.57
CA GLU A 166 21.73 -6.66 6.32
C GLU A 166 22.92 -7.22 5.52
N ARG A 167 22.65 -8.08 4.53
CA ARG A 167 23.66 -8.81 3.76
C ARG A 167 23.71 -8.40 2.28
N LEU A 168 22.63 -7.85 1.74
CA LEU A 168 22.46 -7.52 0.33
C LEU A 168 21.99 -6.07 0.16
N HIS A 169 22.34 -5.46 -0.98
CA HIS A 169 21.91 -4.09 -1.30
C HIS A 169 20.38 -3.99 -1.39
N ALA A 170 19.79 -3.07 -0.62
CA ALA A 170 18.34 -2.86 -0.55
C ALA A 170 17.69 -2.62 -1.92
N GLY A 171 18.33 -1.83 -2.79
CA GLY A 171 17.82 -1.55 -4.14
C GLY A 171 17.76 -2.79 -5.04
N LEU A 172 18.74 -3.70 -4.93
CA LEU A 172 18.74 -4.95 -5.69
C LEU A 172 17.63 -5.89 -5.20
N LEU A 173 17.45 -5.98 -3.88
CA LEU A 173 16.42 -6.81 -3.26
C LEU A 173 15.02 -6.29 -3.61
N GLY A 174 14.83 -4.97 -3.60
CA GLY A 174 13.60 -4.32 -4.05
C GLY A 174 13.30 -4.58 -5.53
N ALA A 175 14.30 -4.42 -6.41
CA ALA A 175 14.15 -4.72 -7.83
C ALA A 175 13.79 -6.19 -8.09
N LEU A 176 14.44 -7.13 -7.39
CA LEU A 176 14.14 -8.55 -7.48
C LEU A 176 12.70 -8.84 -7.03
N GLY A 177 12.26 -8.25 -5.91
CA GLY A 177 10.88 -8.36 -5.43
C GLY A 177 9.86 -7.89 -6.47
N MET A 178 10.11 -6.73 -7.10
CA MET A 178 9.25 -6.20 -8.17
C MET A 178 9.20 -7.11 -9.39
N VAL A 179 10.33 -7.69 -9.81
CA VAL A 179 10.37 -8.64 -10.94
C VAL A 179 9.59 -9.92 -10.62
N ILE A 180 9.74 -10.47 -9.41
CA ILE A 180 8.98 -11.65 -8.97
C ILE A 180 7.48 -11.34 -8.93
N MET A 181 7.10 -10.18 -8.40
CA MET A 181 5.69 -9.75 -8.38
C MET A 181 5.13 -9.60 -9.78
N ALA A 182 5.86 -8.95 -10.70
CA ALA A 182 5.46 -8.80 -12.09
C ALA A 182 5.32 -10.16 -12.80
N ALA A 183 6.25 -11.09 -12.56
CA ALA A 183 6.17 -12.45 -13.08
C ALA A 183 4.93 -13.21 -12.54
N GLY A 184 4.62 -13.05 -11.25
CA GLY A 184 3.41 -13.62 -10.65
C GLY A 184 2.12 -13.07 -11.28
N LEU A 185 2.04 -11.75 -11.48
CA LEU A 185 0.91 -11.11 -12.15
C LEU A 185 0.79 -11.56 -13.61
N PHE A 186 1.91 -11.67 -14.33
CA PHE A 186 1.92 -12.16 -15.70
C PHE A 186 1.47 -13.63 -15.78
N ALA A 187 1.89 -14.47 -14.83
CA ALA A 187 1.45 -15.85 -14.75
C ALA A 187 -0.06 -15.97 -14.47
N LEU A 188 -0.66 -15.04 -13.72
CA LEU A 188 -2.12 -14.97 -13.54
C LEU A 188 -2.85 -14.60 -14.84
N VAL A 189 -2.26 -13.75 -15.69
CA VAL A 189 -2.83 -13.41 -17.00
C VAL A 189 -2.77 -14.61 -17.96
N MET A 190 -1.73 -15.44 -17.85
CA MET A 190 -1.50 -16.62 -18.68
C MET A 190 -2.27 -17.86 -18.21
N LEU A 191 -3.25 -17.71 -17.33
CA LEU A 191 -4.06 -18.84 -16.87
C LEU A 191 -4.86 -19.45 -18.04
N PRO A 192 -4.93 -20.79 -18.13
CA PRO A 192 -5.79 -21.45 -19.11
C PRO A 192 -7.27 -21.19 -18.80
N ALA A 193 -8.15 -21.39 -19.78
CA ALA A 193 -9.60 -21.15 -19.65
C ALA A 193 -10.25 -21.94 -18.48
N SER A 194 -9.70 -23.12 -18.14
CA SER A 194 -10.12 -23.93 -17.00
C SER A 194 -8.90 -24.27 -16.12
N PRO A 195 -8.43 -23.32 -15.29
CA PRO A 195 -7.24 -23.53 -14.48
C PRO A 195 -7.55 -24.44 -13.29
N SER A 196 -6.62 -25.36 -13.00
CA SER A 196 -6.62 -26.07 -11.73
C SER A 196 -6.25 -25.11 -10.59
N ASP A 197 -6.58 -25.48 -9.35
CA ASP A 197 -6.30 -24.65 -8.18
C ASP A 197 -4.80 -24.36 -8.03
N LEU A 198 -3.94 -25.34 -8.33
CA LEU A 198 -2.48 -25.19 -8.31
C LEU A 198 -1.98 -24.13 -9.31
N ASN A 199 -2.62 -24.02 -10.47
CA ASN A 199 -2.26 -23.02 -11.47
C ASN A 199 -2.53 -21.60 -10.98
N ILE A 200 -3.44 -21.42 -10.02
CA ILE A 200 -3.77 -20.12 -9.39
C ILE A 200 -2.87 -19.88 -8.17
N ILE A 201 -2.70 -20.91 -7.33
CA ILE A 201 -1.97 -20.82 -6.05
C ILE A 201 -0.52 -20.39 -6.27
N TRP A 202 0.20 -21.01 -7.22
CA TRP A 202 1.62 -20.71 -7.42
C TRP A 202 1.88 -19.26 -7.88
N PRO A 203 1.16 -18.70 -8.87
CA PRO A 203 1.23 -17.27 -9.18
C PRO A 203 0.87 -16.36 -8.02
N MET A 204 -0.12 -16.71 -7.19
CA MET A 204 -0.46 -15.93 -5.99
C MET A 204 0.66 -15.94 -4.95
N ILE A 205 1.34 -17.07 -4.76
CA ILE A 205 2.54 -17.15 -3.93
C ILE A 205 3.64 -16.25 -4.49
N LEU A 206 3.89 -16.28 -5.81
CA LEU A 206 4.89 -15.41 -6.44
C LEU A 206 4.56 -13.92 -6.25
N CYS A 207 3.30 -13.53 -6.41
CA CYS A 207 2.85 -12.15 -6.18
C CYS A 207 3.12 -11.72 -4.74
N GLY A 208 2.70 -12.53 -3.76
CA GLY A 208 2.91 -12.24 -2.34
C GLY A 208 4.38 -12.25 -1.93
N ALA A 209 5.15 -13.19 -2.45
CA ALA A 209 6.57 -13.29 -2.19
C ALA A 209 7.33 -12.07 -2.74
N GLY A 210 7.05 -11.69 -3.99
CA GLY A 210 7.66 -10.51 -4.62
C GLY A 210 7.28 -9.22 -3.90
N PHE A 211 6.00 -9.08 -3.53
CA PHE A 211 5.52 -7.92 -2.78
C PHE A 211 6.19 -7.82 -1.39
N GLY A 212 6.28 -8.91 -0.63
CA GLY A 212 6.96 -8.95 0.66
C GLY A 212 8.46 -8.66 0.56
N LEU A 213 9.12 -9.20 -0.47
CA LEU A 213 10.54 -8.96 -0.75
C LEU A 213 10.85 -7.51 -1.15
N PHE A 214 9.90 -6.84 -1.81
CA PHE A 214 10.01 -5.44 -2.18
C PHE A 214 9.74 -4.48 -1.00
N GLN A 215 8.66 -4.72 -0.25
CA GLN A 215 8.15 -3.78 0.75
C GLN A 215 9.16 -3.45 1.85
N SER A 216 9.79 -4.45 2.46
CA SER A 216 10.71 -4.22 3.60
C SER A 216 11.97 -3.42 3.18
N PRO A 217 12.69 -3.78 2.11
CA PRO A 217 13.85 -3.01 1.65
C PRO A 217 13.51 -1.62 1.11
N ASN A 218 12.35 -1.48 0.47
CA ASN A 218 11.91 -0.20 -0.05
C ASN A 218 11.59 0.77 1.09
N ASN A 219 10.85 0.32 2.11
CA ASN A 219 10.56 1.13 3.30
C ASN A 219 11.84 1.51 4.05
N HIS A 220 12.78 0.57 4.20
CA HIS A 220 14.09 0.88 4.78
C HIS A 220 14.82 1.96 3.96
N THR A 221 14.79 1.88 2.63
CA THR A 221 15.41 2.87 1.75
C THR A 221 14.75 4.24 1.89
N ILE A 222 13.42 4.32 1.96
CA ILE A 222 12.67 5.56 2.19
C ILE A 222 13.07 6.21 3.51
N ILE A 223 13.11 5.43 4.60
CA ILE A 223 13.45 5.93 5.95
C ILE A 223 14.92 6.37 6.02
N THR A 224 15.85 5.60 5.43
CA THR A 224 17.30 5.87 5.52
C THR A 224 17.80 6.91 4.53
N SER A 225 17.06 7.18 3.46
CA SER A 225 17.39 8.27 2.52
C SER A 225 16.91 9.65 2.99
N ALA A 226 16.02 9.70 3.98
CA ALA A 226 15.65 10.94 4.65
C ALA A 226 16.75 11.38 5.65
N PRO A 227 17.12 12.68 5.71
CA PRO A 227 18.03 13.20 6.72
C PRO A 227 17.56 12.84 8.14
N ARG A 228 18.50 12.51 9.05
CA ARG A 228 18.20 12.04 10.43
C ARG A 228 17.30 13.00 11.23
N GLU A 229 17.31 14.28 10.89
CA GLU A 229 16.48 15.34 11.50
C GLU A 229 15.01 15.29 11.06
N ARG A 230 14.66 14.49 10.04
CA ARG A 230 13.33 14.42 9.40
C ARG A 230 12.78 13.00 9.26
N SER A 231 13.43 12.00 9.87
CA SER A 231 13.05 10.59 9.77
C SER A 231 11.59 10.32 10.20
N GLY A 232 11.06 11.07 11.16
CA GLY A 232 9.66 10.97 11.58
C GLY A 232 8.62 11.43 10.55
N GLY A 233 9.03 12.17 9.50
CA GLY A 233 8.16 12.51 8.35
C GLY A 233 8.32 11.58 7.15
N ALA A 234 9.24 10.61 7.22
CA ALA A 234 9.51 9.62 6.16
C ALA A 234 9.03 8.20 6.51
N SER A 235 8.58 7.98 7.75
CA SER A 235 8.01 6.74 8.27
C SER A 235 6.50 6.69 8.16
#